data_AF-A0A833GSX3-F1
#
_entry.id   AF-A0A833GSX3-F1
#
_cell.length_a   1.000
_cell.length_b   1.000
_cell.length_c   1.000
_cell.angle_alpha   90.00
_cell.angle_beta   90.00
_cell.angle_gamma   90.00
#
_symmetry.space_group_name_H-M   'P 1'
#
loop_
_entity.id
_entity.type
_entity.pdbx_description
1 polymer ?
#
loop_
_entity_poly.entity_id
_entity_poly.type
_entity_poly.pdbx_seq_one_letter_code
_entity_poly.pdbx_strand_id
1 'polypeptide(L)'
;PLGCAPQEDPLGCAPGDDRSGTWVRVAEWLSGPNWGSHFLPRIGTEVLIDYLDGDIDRPVVVGQAHNGADQPPFAAGHEAAANHPGVLAGWMSHNFEAGYNQWVIDDAPGQLRTRLATSANISQLSLGHLIHQAPDSATRGAWRGSGFELRSDAWLAVRAGEGLLLSATARPDGQSTQMDVSEAVGQLKAAEETAQALSDAAAGQTALPLKANAEQSQFRKTIDPAEDGQYTGSIGGQEAKKARPGSREAGDPTERFAAPHLVAEAPGDIGLASPGSTVLYAGRHLHATIQQDFHLASAHTVALAVGEGASWYSHQGGIKSIAQAGSHSIQAHSDAMEILADQSITVTSSNDEIHLLAKDKIVLQAGQSSVTLEGQNITFACPGTFSVKGSNQAFLGPGNGAAELESLPTGNVAQQAAPAFTEASYSGQYELFKTDNRPFEGYDYEIRSNRSGKTLGSGKSDSAGFAKLVTTPQEERITAYKSIKRESERITENWQGKLAAAVVAASSRSGTGEG
;
A
#
# COMPACT_ATOMS: atom_id res chain seq x y z
N PRO A 1 -5.78 44.09 -29.17
CA PRO A 1 -6.28 45.45 -29.50
C PRO A 1 -5.10 46.39 -29.83
N LEU A 2 -4.89 46.66 -31.12
CA LEU A 2 -3.96 47.73 -31.52
C LEU A 2 -4.61 49.07 -31.19
N GLY A 3 -4.12 49.72 -30.13
CA GLY A 3 -4.46 51.11 -29.83
C GLY A 3 -3.87 52.01 -30.91
N CYS A 4 -4.72 52.57 -31.76
CA CYS A 4 -4.37 53.75 -32.53
C CYS A 4 -4.26 54.94 -31.58
N ALA A 5 -3.22 55.76 -31.77
CA ALA A 5 -3.16 57.08 -31.14
C ALA A 5 -4.44 57.87 -31.50
N PRO A 6 -5.06 58.58 -30.54
CA PRO A 6 -6.37 59.18 -30.73
C PRO A 6 -6.22 60.52 -31.45
N GLN A 7 -6.03 60.50 -32.76
CA GLN A 7 -6.27 61.62 -33.69
C GLN A 7 -5.79 61.17 -35.07
N GLU A 8 -6.71 60.88 -36.01
CA GLU A 8 -6.60 61.30 -37.43
C GLU A 8 -7.60 60.67 -38.42
N ASP A 9 -8.51 59.75 -38.04
CA ASP A 9 -9.55 59.24 -38.98
C ASP A 9 -11.01 59.59 -38.57
N PRO A 10 -11.74 60.41 -39.35
CA PRO A 10 -13.16 60.72 -39.11
C PRO A 10 -14.14 59.59 -39.49
N LEU A 11 -13.71 58.54 -40.20
CA LEU A 11 -14.58 57.44 -40.66
C LEU A 11 -14.75 56.31 -39.64
N GLY A 12 -14.03 56.38 -38.51
CA GLY A 12 -14.10 55.38 -37.45
C GLY A 12 -13.31 54.12 -37.80
N CYS A 13 -12.48 53.67 -36.86
CA CYS A 13 -11.78 52.38 -36.98
C CYS A 13 -12.81 51.26 -37.16
N ALA A 14 -12.44 50.21 -37.93
CA ALA A 14 -13.22 48.99 -38.00
C ALA A 14 -13.59 48.52 -36.58
N PRO A 15 -14.86 48.22 -36.28
CA PRO A 15 -15.31 47.91 -34.94
C PRO A 15 -14.63 46.61 -34.52
N GLY A 16 -13.58 46.65 -33.68
CA GLY A 16 -12.75 45.48 -33.34
C GLY A 16 -13.50 44.38 -32.57
N ASP A 17 -14.49 43.78 -33.21
CA ASP A 17 -15.39 42.72 -32.77
C ASP A 17 -15.40 41.57 -33.79
N ASP A 18 -16.18 40.54 -33.49
CA ASP A 18 -16.31 39.30 -34.29
C ASP A 18 -16.90 39.50 -35.69
N ARG A 19 -17.40 40.71 -36.00
CA ARG A 19 -17.97 41.09 -37.30
C ARG A 19 -16.96 41.87 -38.16
N SER A 20 -15.80 42.21 -37.62
CA SER A 20 -14.72 42.87 -38.35
C SER A 20 -13.71 41.87 -38.89
N GLY A 21 -13.78 41.59 -40.19
CA GLY A 21 -12.76 40.86 -40.94
C GLY A 21 -13.25 39.55 -41.58
N THR A 22 -12.30 38.82 -42.17
CA THR A 22 -12.50 37.48 -42.74
C THR A 22 -11.77 36.44 -41.89
N TRP A 23 -12.18 35.18 -41.98
CA TRP A 23 -11.43 34.09 -41.34
C TRP A 23 -10.08 33.89 -42.03
N VAL A 24 -9.00 34.01 -41.26
CA VAL A 24 -7.61 33.89 -41.74
C VAL A 24 -7.03 32.55 -41.29
N ARG A 25 -6.31 31.86 -42.18
CA ARG A 25 -5.61 30.62 -41.83
C ARG A 25 -4.36 30.94 -41.01
N VAL A 26 -4.00 30.04 -40.09
CA VAL A 26 -2.80 30.17 -39.25
C VAL A 26 -1.78 29.13 -39.69
N ALA A 27 -0.56 29.57 -39.97
CA ALA A 27 0.57 28.70 -40.21
C ALA A 27 1.04 28.07 -38.90
N GLU A 28 1.27 26.76 -38.94
CA GLU A 28 1.72 25.95 -37.82
C GLU A 28 3.15 25.46 -38.06
N TRP A 29 3.91 25.20 -37.01
CA TRP A 29 5.31 24.73 -37.12
C TRP A 29 5.41 23.34 -37.77
N LEU A 30 4.40 22.51 -37.56
CA LEU A 30 4.28 21.18 -38.13
C LEU A 30 2.81 20.91 -38.46
N SER A 31 2.49 20.54 -39.70
CA SER A 31 1.09 20.28 -40.10
C SER A 31 0.98 19.11 -41.08
N GLY A 32 0.10 18.17 -40.79
CA GLY A 32 -0.30 17.08 -41.70
C GLY A 32 -1.71 16.57 -41.41
N PRO A 33 -2.15 15.49 -42.10
CA PRO A 33 -3.51 14.97 -41.94
C PRO A 33 -3.76 14.43 -40.52
N ASN A 34 -4.36 15.24 -39.65
CA ASN A 34 -4.66 14.95 -38.23
C ASN A 34 -3.43 14.69 -37.34
N TRP A 35 -2.31 15.36 -37.63
CA TRP A 35 -1.12 15.42 -36.77
C TRP A 35 -0.36 16.73 -37.00
N GLY A 36 0.29 17.27 -35.97
CA GLY A 36 1.00 18.55 -36.06
C GLY A 36 0.96 19.38 -34.77
N SER A 37 1.42 20.62 -34.85
CA SER A 37 1.22 21.65 -33.81
C SER A 37 -0.13 22.34 -33.98
N HIS A 38 -0.64 22.92 -32.90
CA HIS A 38 -1.88 23.69 -32.91
C HIS A 38 -1.84 24.77 -31.81
N PHE A 39 -1.44 25.99 -32.18
CA PHE A 39 -1.27 27.13 -31.28
C PHE A 39 -2.03 28.35 -31.78
N LEU A 40 -3.36 28.26 -31.75
CA LEU A 40 -4.24 29.32 -32.22
C LEU A 40 -4.01 30.63 -31.41
N PRO A 41 -3.72 31.76 -32.09
CA PRO A 41 -3.64 33.07 -31.44
C PRO A 41 -4.95 33.41 -30.72
N ARG A 42 -4.86 34.04 -29.54
CA ARG A 42 -6.04 34.42 -28.76
C ARG A 42 -6.44 35.86 -29.06
N ILE A 43 -7.67 36.21 -28.70
CA ILE A 43 -8.13 37.61 -28.77
C ILE A 43 -7.14 38.48 -27.99
N GLY A 44 -6.60 39.48 -28.66
CA GLY A 44 -5.61 40.40 -28.09
C GLY A 44 -4.18 40.14 -28.54
N THR A 45 -3.83 38.90 -28.92
CA THR A 45 -2.48 38.54 -29.38
C THR A 45 -2.10 39.28 -30.66
N GLU A 46 -0.89 39.83 -30.67
CA GLU A 46 -0.31 40.40 -31.87
C GLU A 46 0.16 39.30 -32.83
N VAL A 47 -0.31 39.36 -34.07
CA VAL A 47 -0.03 38.37 -35.12
C VAL A 47 0.66 39.04 -36.30
N LEU A 48 1.56 38.28 -36.94
CA LEU A 48 2.17 38.66 -38.20
C LEU A 48 1.33 38.06 -39.34
N ILE A 49 0.86 38.92 -40.25
CA ILE A 49 0.07 38.51 -41.42
C ILE A 49 0.93 38.65 -42.66
N ASP A 50 1.02 37.57 -43.43
CA ASP A 50 1.54 37.58 -44.80
C ASP A 50 0.40 37.39 -45.79
N TYR A 51 0.62 37.79 -47.03
CA TYR A 51 -0.39 37.78 -48.09
C TYR A 51 0.09 36.90 -49.23
N LEU A 52 -0.68 35.85 -49.55
CA LEU A 52 -0.28 34.91 -50.60
C LEU A 52 -0.20 35.63 -51.94
N ASP A 53 0.97 35.54 -52.58
CA ASP A 53 1.26 36.23 -53.84
C ASP A 53 1.15 37.77 -53.75
N GLY A 54 1.21 38.34 -52.54
CA GLY A 54 1.00 39.77 -52.28
C GLY A 54 -0.46 40.23 -52.38
N ASP A 55 -1.41 39.30 -52.47
CA ASP A 55 -2.84 39.57 -52.57
C ASP A 55 -3.46 39.84 -51.18
N ILE A 56 -3.88 41.09 -50.94
CA ILE A 56 -4.46 41.51 -49.66
C ILE A 56 -5.73 40.73 -49.28
N ASP A 57 -6.41 40.15 -50.27
CA ASP A 57 -7.62 39.34 -50.07
C ASP A 57 -7.30 37.88 -49.70
N ARG A 58 -6.01 37.49 -49.66
CA ARG A 58 -5.53 36.14 -49.31
C ARG A 58 -4.56 36.15 -48.11
N PRO A 59 -4.96 36.70 -46.95
CA PRO A 59 -4.12 36.74 -45.76
C PRO A 59 -3.87 35.35 -45.17
N VAL A 60 -2.71 35.17 -44.55
CA VAL A 60 -2.34 34.03 -43.70
C VAL A 60 -1.54 34.55 -42.51
N VAL A 61 -1.89 34.12 -41.29
CA VAL A 61 -1.07 34.39 -40.11
C VAL A 61 0.17 33.51 -40.17
N VAL A 62 1.36 34.13 -40.15
CA VAL A 62 2.66 33.43 -40.26
C VAL A 62 3.48 33.44 -38.97
N GLY A 63 3.02 34.17 -37.94
CA GLY A 63 3.69 34.22 -36.65
C GLY A 63 2.93 35.02 -35.60
N GLN A 64 3.45 34.99 -34.37
CA GLN A 64 2.97 35.75 -33.22
C GLN A 64 4.16 36.51 -32.64
N ALA A 65 3.93 37.73 -32.13
CA ALA A 65 4.99 38.57 -31.58
C ALA A 65 4.65 39.04 -30.16
N HIS A 66 5.66 39.05 -29.30
CA HIS A 66 5.60 39.77 -28.02
C HIS A 66 5.82 41.27 -28.26
N ASN A 67 5.19 42.10 -27.43
CA ASN A 67 5.30 43.55 -27.50
C ASN A 67 5.43 44.16 -26.08
N GLY A 68 5.40 45.48 -25.98
CA GLY A 68 5.55 46.17 -24.69
C GLY A 68 4.49 45.80 -23.64
N ALA A 69 3.27 45.45 -24.07
CA ALA A 69 2.18 45.01 -23.20
C ALA A 69 2.21 43.48 -22.99
N ASP A 70 2.45 42.71 -24.04
CA ASP A 70 2.48 41.24 -24.03
C ASP A 70 3.92 40.73 -23.97
N GLN A 71 4.51 40.78 -22.78
CA GLN A 71 5.89 40.32 -22.52
C GLN A 71 6.03 38.78 -22.63
N PRO A 72 7.23 38.27 -22.96
CA PRO A 72 7.49 36.83 -22.94
C PRO A 72 7.38 36.23 -21.52
N PRO A 73 6.99 34.95 -21.38
CA PRO A 73 6.78 34.31 -20.07
C PRO A 73 8.05 34.20 -19.20
N PHE A 74 9.22 34.24 -19.83
CA PHE A 74 10.52 34.17 -19.17
C PHE A 74 11.39 35.37 -19.54
N ALA A 75 10.81 36.57 -19.50
CA ALA A 75 11.48 37.80 -19.87
C ALA A 75 12.78 38.01 -19.07
N ALA A 76 13.88 38.18 -19.79
CA ALA A 76 15.17 38.59 -19.26
C ALA A 76 15.82 39.55 -20.26
N GLY A 77 16.26 40.71 -19.78
CA GLY A 77 16.72 41.82 -20.62
C GLY A 77 16.93 43.07 -19.80
N HIS A 78 17.38 44.15 -20.46
CA HIS A 78 17.80 45.42 -19.84
C HIS A 78 16.76 46.07 -18.90
N GLU A 79 15.48 45.71 -19.04
CA GLU A 79 14.38 46.25 -18.22
C GLU A 79 13.56 45.16 -17.49
N ALA A 80 13.95 43.89 -17.62
CA ALA A 80 13.27 42.81 -16.93
C ALA A 80 13.81 42.66 -15.49
N ALA A 81 12.93 42.39 -14.52
CA ALA A 81 13.32 42.13 -13.13
C ALA A 81 13.99 40.75 -12.91
N ALA A 82 14.40 40.07 -13.98
CA ALA A 82 15.03 38.76 -13.90
C ALA A 82 16.43 38.84 -13.27
N ASN A 83 16.76 37.87 -12.43
CA ASN A 83 18.07 37.73 -11.79
C ASN A 83 19.04 36.86 -12.61
N HIS A 84 18.84 36.77 -13.93
CA HIS A 84 19.65 35.95 -14.82
C HIS A 84 19.75 36.58 -16.22
N PRO A 85 20.79 36.26 -17.00
CA PRO A 85 21.04 36.88 -18.31
C PRO A 85 20.26 36.21 -19.45
N GLY A 86 19.02 35.77 -19.23
CA GLY A 86 18.23 35.07 -20.26
C GLY A 86 18.52 33.58 -20.43
N VAL A 87 18.88 32.88 -19.36
CA VAL A 87 19.13 31.43 -19.36
C VAL A 87 17.88 30.55 -19.32
N LEU A 88 16.69 31.15 -19.16
CA LEU A 88 15.42 30.42 -19.13
C LEU A 88 14.80 30.36 -20.52
N ALA A 89 14.33 29.18 -20.91
CA ALA A 89 13.59 28.93 -22.14
C ALA A 89 12.39 28.00 -21.87
N GLY A 90 11.45 27.93 -22.81
CA GLY A 90 10.33 27.00 -22.74
C GLY A 90 9.02 27.60 -23.21
N TRP A 91 7.90 27.06 -22.75
CA TRP A 91 6.56 27.55 -23.06
C TRP A 91 5.67 27.55 -21.83
N MET A 92 4.72 28.48 -21.81
CA MET A 92 3.71 28.61 -20.77
C MET A 92 2.37 28.88 -21.45
N SER A 93 1.37 28.04 -21.21
CA SER A 93 0.00 28.37 -21.56
C SER A 93 -0.61 29.25 -20.48
N HIS A 94 -1.59 30.06 -20.87
CA HIS A 94 -2.58 30.63 -19.95
C HIS A 94 -3.88 29.85 -20.18
N ASN A 95 -4.68 29.47 -19.19
CA ASN A 95 -6.03 28.95 -19.49
C ASN A 95 -6.97 30.13 -19.86
N PHE A 96 -8.23 29.86 -20.25
CA PHE A 96 -9.22 30.93 -20.53
C PHE A 96 -9.76 31.61 -19.26
N GLU A 97 -9.25 31.24 -18.09
CA GLU A 97 -9.62 31.76 -16.77
C GLU A 97 -8.35 32.16 -16.00
N ALA A 98 -8.01 31.42 -14.93
CA ALA A 98 -6.76 31.56 -14.17
C ALA A 98 -6.02 30.20 -14.06
N GLY A 99 -4.80 30.09 -14.59
CA GLY A 99 -4.00 28.86 -14.57
C GLY A 99 -3.09 28.68 -15.79
N TYR A 100 -2.18 27.71 -15.69
CA TYR A 100 -1.15 27.47 -16.71
C TYR A 100 -0.75 26.00 -16.81
N ASN A 101 -0.25 25.62 -17.97
CA ASN A 101 0.67 24.50 -18.15
C ASN A 101 2.02 25.08 -18.60
N GLN A 102 3.12 24.53 -18.12
CA GLN A 102 4.43 25.13 -18.30
C GLN A 102 5.50 24.07 -18.48
N TRP A 103 6.38 24.30 -19.45
CA TRP A 103 7.68 23.64 -19.55
C TRP A 103 8.76 24.72 -19.46
N VAL A 104 9.71 24.55 -18.54
CA VAL A 104 10.88 25.41 -18.39
C VAL A 104 12.15 24.59 -18.58
N ILE A 105 13.08 25.12 -19.37
CA ILE A 105 14.49 24.72 -19.47
C ILE A 105 15.30 25.88 -18.88
N ASP A 106 16.29 25.56 -18.06
CA ASP A 106 17.21 26.54 -17.46
C ASP A 106 18.64 26.11 -17.76
N ASP A 107 19.31 26.89 -18.62
CA ASP A 107 20.69 26.68 -19.07
C ASP A 107 21.69 27.50 -18.23
N ALA A 108 21.33 27.86 -16.99
CA ALA A 108 22.25 28.50 -16.07
C ALA A 108 23.53 27.64 -15.89
N PRO A 109 24.74 28.22 -16.06
CA PRO A 109 25.98 27.48 -15.96
C PRO A 109 26.10 26.70 -14.63
N GLY A 110 26.32 25.38 -14.73
CA GLY A 110 26.44 24.48 -13.58
C GLY A 110 25.14 24.20 -12.83
N GLN A 111 24.01 24.69 -13.32
CA GLN A 111 22.70 24.61 -12.66
C GLN A 111 21.60 24.18 -13.64
N LEU A 112 21.94 23.29 -14.58
CA LEU A 112 21.01 22.80 -15.59
C LEU A 112 19.78 22.16 -14.93
N ARG A 113 18.59 22.56 -15.37
CA ARG A 113 17.33 21.94 -14.94
C ARG A 113 16.27 21.99 -16.03
N THR A 114 15.30 21.09 -15.91
CA THR A 114 14.05 21.14 -16.67
C THR A 114 12.87 20.92 -15.72
N ARG A 115 11.74 21.58 -15.98
CA ARG A 115 10.51 21.46 -15.19
C ARG A 115 9.28 21.39 -16.09
N LEU A 116 8.46 20.37 -15.90
CA LEU A 116 7.09 20.31 -16.41
C LEU A 116 6.14 20.59 -15.24
N ALA A 117 5.22 21.53 -15.38
CA ALA A 117 4.33 21.94 -14.32
C ALA A 117 2.93 22.31 -14.82
N THR A 118 1.94 22.10 -13.96
CA THR A 118 0.58 22.62 -14.13
C THR A 118 0.13 23.31 -12.85
N SER A 119 -0.65 24.39 -12.97
CA SER A 119 -1.22 25.09 -11.82
C SER A 119 -2.20 24.22 -11.03
N ALA A 120 -2.82 23.23 -11.68
CA ALA A 120 -3.73 22.30 -11.03
C ALA A 120 -3.01 21.45 -9.97
N ASN A 121 -3.38 21.67 -8.70
CA ASN A 121 -2.76 21.04 -7.52
C ASN A 121 -1.23 21.24 -7.45
N ILE A 122 -0.70 22.29 -8.08
CA ILE A 122 0.74 22.60 -8.11
C ILE A 122 1.57 21.34 -8.44
N SER A 123 1.14 20.64 -9.50
CA SER A 123 1.71 19.36 -9.89
C SER A 123 2.90 19.60 -10.81
N GLN A 124 4.06 19.02 -10.49
CA GLN A 124 5.28 19.21 -11.26
C GLN A 124 6.21 17.99 -11.26
N LEU A 125 6.92 17.85 -12.37
CA LEU A 125 8.09 17.01 -12.56
C LEU A 125 9.30 17.92 -12.78
N SER A 126 10.33 17.82 -11.95
CA SER A 126 11.57 18.60 -12.05
C SER A 126 12.80 17.71 -12.06
N LEU A 127 13.75 18.00 -12.96
CA LEU A 127 15.02 17.28 -13.10
C LEU A 127 16.21 18.25 -13.01
N GLY A 128 17.34 17.78 -12.47
CA GLY A 128 18.59 18.53 -12.39
C GLY A 128 18.66 19.42 -11.15
N HIS A 129 19.01 20.69 -11.32
CA HIS A 129 19.13 21.67 -10.23
C HIS A 129 17.75 22.21 -9.80
N LEU A 130 17.21 21.69 -8.69
CA LEU A 130 15.87 22.05 -8.25
C LEU A 130 15.90 23.39 -7.52
N ILE A 131 15.11 24.35 -7.99
CA ILE A 131 14.90 25.65 -7.34
C ILE A 131 13.40 25.91 -7.18
N HIS A 132 13.04 26.73 -6.20
CA HIS A 132 11.74 27.38 -6.19
C HIS A 132 11.67 28.40 -7.34
N GLN A 133 10.58 28.39 -8.10
CA GLN A 133 10.30 29.39 -9.13
C GLN A 133 8.80 29.60 -9.15
N ALA A 134 8.36 30.83 -8.88
CA ALA A 134 6.95 31.19 -9.05
C ALA A 134 6.56 31.02 -10.53
N PRO A 135 5.38 30.47 -10.85
CA PRO A 135 5.09 30.04 -12.21
C PRO A 135 5.02 31.15 -13.25
N ASP A 136 4.63 32.34 -12.84
CA ASP A 136 4.53 33.58 -13.62
C ASP A 136 5.81 34.43 -13.54
N SER A 137 6.89 33.90 -12.96
CA SER A 137 8.14 34.62 -12.75
C SER A 137 9.31 34.02 -13.53
N ALA A 138 10.07 34.89 -14.19
CA ALA A 138 11.40 34.58 -14.68
C ALA A 138 12.45 34.53 -13.56
N THR A 139 12.11 34.85 -12.31
CA THR A 139 13.10 34.88 -11.22
C THR A 139 13.50 33.48 -10.78
N ARG A 140 14.80 33.20 -10.77
CA ARG A 140 15.37 31.99 -10.19
C ARG A 140 15.39 32.12 -8.66
N GLY A 141 14.59 31.32 -7.97
CA GLY A 141 14.48 31.37 -6.51
C GLY A 141 15.46 30.45 -5.77
N ALA A 142 15.17 30.19 -4.50
CA ALA A 142 16.03 29.41 -3.61
C ALA A 142 16.22 27.96 -4.07
N TRP A 143 17.42 27.43 -3.87
CA TRP A 143 17.76 26.03 -4.11
C TRP A 143 16.96 25.10 -3.19
N ARG A 144 16.45 24.01 -3.75
CA ARG A 144 15.61 23.00 -3.08
C ARG A 144 16.23 21.60 -3.10
N GLY A 145 17.24 21.36 -3.93
CA GLY A 145 17.88 20.06 -4.06
C GLY A 145 18.44 19.81 -5.46
N SER A 146 18.98 18.62 -5.68
CA SER A 146 19.48 18.18 -6.98
C SER A 146 19.01 16.77 -7.25
N GLY A 147 18.55 16.48 -8.47
CA GLY A 147 18.09 15.15 -8.86
C GLY A 147 16.71 15.20 -9.51
N PHE A 148 15.81 14.34 -9.03
CA PHE A 148 14.45 14.17 -9.56
C PHE A 148 13.44 14.52 -8.47
N GLU A 149 12.43 15.34 -8.80
CA GLU A 149 11.27 15.58 -7.95
C GLU A 149 9.99 15.42 -8.76
N LEU A 150 9.12 14.51 -8.32
CA LEU A 150 7.71 14.46 -8.72
C LEU A 150 6.86 14.84 -7.51
N ARG A 151 6.07 15.92 -7.62
CA ARG A 151 5.20 16.40 -6.53
C ARG A 151 3.83 16.85 -7.02
N SER A 152 2.86 16.82 -6.12
CA SER A 152 1.51 17.36 -6.26
C SER A 152 0.95 17.65 -4.86
N ASP A 153 0.08 18.64 -4.73
CA ASP A 153 -0.75 18.83 -3.52
C ASP A 153 -1.96 17.89 -3.51
N ALA A 154 -2.16 17.12 -4.58
CA ALA A 154 -3.17 16.06 -4.69
C ALA A 154 -2.51 14.66 -4.61
N TRP A 155 -3.21 13.64 -5.08
CA TRP A 155 -2.73 12.25 -5.06
C TRP A 155 -1.59 12.00 -6.04
N LEU A 156 -0.63 11.18 -5.62
CA LEU A 156 0.39 10.59 -6.48
C LEU A 156 0.13 9.07 -6.59
N ALA A 157 0.08 8.56 -7.82
CA ALA A 157 -0.08 7.13 -8.09
C ALA A 157 1.01 6.67 -9.05
N VAL A 158 1.91 5.81 -8.57
CA VAL A 158 2.90 5.09 -9.40
C VAL A 158 2.40 3.67 -9.58
N ARG A 159 2.14 3.27 -10.81
CA ARG A 159 1.64 1.93 -11.15
C ARG A 159 2.53 1.32 -12.21
N ALA A 160 3.07 0.14 -11.92
CA ALA A 160 3.90 -0.62 -12.84
C ALA A 160 3.38 -2.07 -12.90
N GLY A 161 2.68 -2.41 -13.99
CA GLY A 161 2.00 -3.70 -14.15
C GLY A 161 2.94 -4.90 -14.28
N GLU A 162 4.22 -4.65 -14.57
CA GLU A 162 5.28 -5.66 -14.71
C GLU A 162 6.22 -5.68 -13.48
N GLY A 163 5.92 -4.87 -12.45
CA GLY A 163 6.74 -4.74 -11.24
C GLY A 163 7.40 -3.37 -11.07
N LEU A 164 7.82 -3.05 -9.84
CA LEU A 164 8.41 -1.77 -9.44
C LEU A 164 9.69 -2.01 -8.63
N LEU A 165 10.80 -1.42 -9.08
CA LEU A 165 12.05 -1.34 -8.31
C LEU A 165 12.16 0.05 -7.69
N LEU A 166 12.29 0.11 -6.36
CA LEU A 166 12.63 1.30 -5.60
C LEU A 166 14.03 1.11 -5.00
N SER A 167 15.02 1.77 -5.59
CA SER A 167 16.44 1.52 -5.27
C SER A 167 17.14 2.81 -4.87
N ALA A 168 17.95 2.73 -3.81
CA ALA A 168 18.98 3.72 -3.48
C ALA A 168 20.39 3.28 -3.89
N THR A 169 20.51 2.16 -4.61
CA THR A 169 21.78 1.68 -5.16
C THR A 169 22.14 2.47 -6.41
N ALA A 170 23.36 3.00 -6.42
CA ALA A 170 23.81 3.88 -7.49
C ALA A 170 24.07 3.12 -8.80
N ARG A 171 23.60 3.70 -9.91
CA ARG A 171 24.03 3.38 -11.28
C ARG A 171 24.62 4.64 -11.92
N PRO A 172 25.92 4.95 -11.69
CA PRO A 172 26.56 6.16 -12.23
C PRO A 172 26.37 6.25 -13.74
N ASP A 173 26.02 7.44 -14.24
CA ASP A 173 25.77 7.71 -15.66
C ASP A 173 24.74 6.77 -16.32
N GLY A 174 23.86 6.13 -15.53
CA GLY A 174 22.94 5.11 -16.03
C GLY A 174 23.63 3.86 -16.55
N GLN A 175 24.85 3.55 -16.07
CA GLN A 175 25.63 2.38 -16.45
C GLN A 175 25.09 1.10 -15.79
N SER A 176 23.91 0.64 -16.23
CA SER A 176 23.44 -0.74 -16.16
C SER A 176 22.06 -0.81 -16.83
N THR A 177 21.39 -1.96 -16.74
CA THR A 177 19.97 -2.07 -17.10
C THR A 177 19.10 -1.37 -16.05
N GLN A 178 17.91 -0.94 -16.45
CA GLN A 178 16.94 -0.28 -15.55
C GLN A 178 16.56 -1.16 -14.35
N MET A 179 16.56 -2.49 -14.53
CA MET A 179 16.10 -3.47 -13.56
C MET A 179 17.26 -4.25 -12.92
N ASP A 180 18.49 -3.73 -12.97
CA ASP A 180 19.64 -4.37 -12.30
C ASP A 180 19.44 -4.40 -10.78
N VAL A 181 19.21 -5.61 -10.26
CA VAL A 181 18.95 -5.91 -8.84
C VAL A 181 20.01 -6.83 -8.24
N SER A 182 21.23 -6.83 -8.79
CA SER A 182 22.30 -7.72 -8.34
C SER A 182 22.59 -7.64 -6.83
N GLU A 183 22.57 -6.44 -6.25
CA GLU A 183 22.74 -6.23 -4.81
C GLU A 183 21.58 -6.82 -4.00
N ALA A 184 20.33 -6.58 -4.40
CA ALA A 184 19.15 -7.13 -3.72
C ALA A 184 19.11 -8.67 -3.78
N VAL A 185 19.48 -9.25 -4.93
CA VAL A 185 19.62 -10.71 -5.08
C VAL A 185 20.69 -11.24 -4.12
N GLY A 186 21.84 -10.58 -4.00
CA GLY A 186 22.89 -10.95 -3.05
C GLY A 186 22.43 -10.88 -1.58
N GLN A 187 21.74 -9.80 -1.21
CA GLN A 187 21.16 -9.62 0.12
C GLN A 187 20.12 -10.71 0.46
N LEU A 188 19.24 -11.04 -0.48
CA LEU A 188 18.24 -12.10 -0.29
C LEU A 188 18.87 -13.50 -0.19
N LYS A 189 19.96 -13.78 -0.94
CA LYS A 189 20.72 -15.03 -0.78
C LYS A 189 21.28 -15.16 0.65
N ALA A 190 21.92 -14.11 1.16
CA ALA A 190 22.45 -14.11 2.52
C ALA A 190 21.34 -14.23 3.59
N ALA A 191 20.17 -13.62 3.33
CA ALA A 191 19.00 -13.74 4.21
C ALA A 191 18.44 -15.17 4.23
N GLU A 192 18.40 -15.85 3.09
CA GLU A 192 17.96 -17.25 3.00
C GLU A 192 18.91 -18.21 3.71
N GLU A 193 20.22 -18.04 3.53
CA GLU A 193 21.22 -18.86 4.24
C GLU A 193 21.07 -18.72 5.76
N THR A 194 20.88 -17.48 6.24
CA THR A 194 20.66 -17.18 7.66
C THR A 194 19.37 -17.84 8.17
N ALA A 195 18.26 -17.65 7.45
CA ALA A 195 16.96 -18.21 7.83
C ALA A 195 16.96 -19.74 7.80
N GLN A 196 17.66 -20.36 6.84
CA GLN A 196 17.77 -21.81 6.73
C GLN A 196 18.57 -22.40 7.88
N ALA A 197 19.75 -21.83 8.18
CA ALA A 197 20.58 -22.29 9.30
C ALA A 197 19.84 -22.22 10.64
N LEU A 198 19.10 -21.13 10.91
CA LEU A 198 18.30 -20.99 12.13
C LEU A 198 17.11 -21.95 12.16
N SER A 199 16.44 -22.17 11.01
CA SER A 199 15.34 -23.13 10.91
C SER A 199 15.80 -24.57 11.17
N ASP A 200 16.95 -24.97 10.62
CA ASP A 200 17.51 -26.30 10.82
C ASP A 200 17.94 -26.52 12.28
N ALA A 201 18.55 -25.50 12.91
CA ALA A 201 18.90 -25.53 14.32
C ALA A 201 17.67 -25.64 15.23
N ALA A 202 16.60 -24.89 14.93
CA ALA A 202 15.34 -24.96 15.66
C ALA A 202 14.67 -26.35 15.51
N ALA A 203 14.59 -26.87 14.28
CA ALA A 203 14.02 -28.19 14.00
C ALA A 203 14.78 -29.31 14.73
N GLY A 204 16.11 -29.22 14.78
CA GLY A 204 16.96 -30.16 15.51
C GLY A 204 16.73 -30.17 17.03
N GLN A 205 16.09 -29.13 17.58
CA GLN A 205 15.74 -28.98 19.00
C GLN A 205 14.21 -29.02 19.21
N THR A 206 13.48 -29.70 18.32
CA THR A 206 12.02 -29.90 18.33
C THR A 206 11.17 -28.61 18.33
N ALA A 207 11.78 -27.45 18.11
CA ALA A 207 11.07 -26.19 17.87
C ALA A 207 10.45 -26.17 16.45
N LEU A 208 9.48 -25.27 16.22
CA LEU A 208 8.82 -25.18 14.92
C LEU A 208 9.78 -24.61 13.87
N PRO A 209 9.96 -25.28 12.71
CA PRO A 209 10.80 -24.75 11.63
C PRO A 209 10.14 -23.57 10.91
N LEU A 210 10.96 -22.77 10.21
CA LEU A 210 10.50 -21.66 9.38
C LEU A 210 9.98 -22.17 8.03
N LYS A 211 8.73 -22.67 8.03
CA LYS A 211 8.09 -23.28 6.83
C LYS A 211 8.11 -22.38 5.58
N ALA A 212 8.11 -21.05 5.75
CA ALA A 212 8.07 -20.07 4.67
C ALA A 212 9.44 -19.79 3.99
N ASN A 213 10.51 -20.48 4.38
CA ASN A 213 11.82 -20.37 3.71
C ASN A 213 11.74 -20.74 2.23
N ALA A 214 10.94 -21.74 1.87
CA ALA A 214 10.78 -22.17 0.47
C ALA A 214 10.18 -21.06 -0.41
N GLU A 215 9.17 -20.34 0.09
CA GLU A 215 8.59 -19.20 -0.62
C GLU A 215 9.54 -18.00 -0.70
N GLN A 216 10.39 -17.77 0.31
CA GLN A 216 11.46 -16.77 0.22
C GLN A 216 12.42 -17.06 -0.94
N SER A 217 12.89 -18.32 -1.04
CA SER A 217 13.72 -18.76 -2.16
C SER A 217 13.02 -18.63 -3.52
N GLN A 218 11.72 -18.92 -3.58
CA GLN A 218 10.97 -18.74 -4.82
C GLN A 218 10.88 -17.26 -5.23
N PHE A 219 10.64 -16.36 -4.28
CA PHE A 219 10.60 -14.92 -4.55
C PHE A 219 11.95 -14.37 -5.03
N ARG A 220 13.06 -14.80 -4.46
CA ARG A 220 14.38 -14.40 -4.96
C ARG A 220 14.59 -14.88 -6.40
N LYS A 221 14.23 -16.12 -6.73
CA LYS A 221 14.39 -16.66 -8.10
C LYS A 221 13.64 -15.83 -9.14
N THR A 222 12.45 -15.32 -8.81
CA THR A 222 11.64 -14.50 -9.73
C THR A 222 12.20 -13.12 -10.00
N ILE A 223 13.25 -12.69 -9.28
CA ILE A 223 13.95 -11.43 -9.53
C ILE A 223 15.43 -11.64 -9.93
N ASP A 224 15.96 -12.87 -9.84
CA ASP A 224 17.36 -13.18 -10.19
C ASP A 224 17.46 -13.44 -11.72
N PRO A 225 18.20 -12.62 -12.47
CA PRO A 225 18.35 -12.80 -13.93
C PRO A 225 19.09 -14.08 -14.33
N ALA A 226 19.81 -14.72 -13.40
CA ALA A 226 20.40 -16.03 -13.65
C ALA A 226 19.38 -17.18 -13.56
N GLU A 227 18.16 -16.90 -13.08
CA GLU A 227 17.08 -17.86 -12.84
C GLU A 227 15.82 -17.43 -13.62
N ASP A 228 14.71 -17.12 -12.93
CA ASP A 228 13.43 -16.77 -13.54
C ASP A 228 13.31 -15.27 -13.87
N GLY A 229 14.14 -14.42 -13.25
CA GLY A 229 14.12 -12.96 -13.32
C GLY A 229 14.70 -12.35 -14.59
N GLN A 230 14.44 -12.96 -15.75
CA GLN A 230 14.99 -12.56 -17.03
C GLN A 230 13.94 -12.56 -18.14
N TYR A 231 14.22 -11.81 -19.20
CA TYR A 231 13.46 -11.94 -20.44
C TYR A 231 13.79 -13.25 -21.15
N THR A 232 12.77 -14.06 -21.45
CA THR A 232 12.90 -15.35 -22.16
C THR A 232 12.74 -15.25 -23.68
N GLY A 233 12.40 -14.06 -24.20
CA GLY A 233 12.16 -13.81 -25.63
C GLY A 233 12.70 -12.46 -26.08
N SER A 234 12.53 -12.15 -27.38
CA SER A 234 12.95 -10.86 -27.94
C SER A 234 11.99 -9.74 -27.55
N ILE A 235 12.53 -8.53 -27.37
CA ILE A 235 11.78 -7.30 -27.08
C ILE A 235 11.89 -6.41 -28.31
N GLY A 236 10.78 -6.10 -28.98
CA GLY A 236 10.80 -5.25 -30.17
C GLY A 236 11.70 -5.77 -31.30
N GLY A 237 11.87 -7.09 -31.41
CA GLY A 237 12.75 -7.73 -32.40
C GLY A 237 14.23 -7.80 -32.01
N GLN A 238 14.61 -7.29 -30.84
CA GLN A 238 15.97 -7.37 -30.30
C GLN A 238 16.10 -8.50 -29.27
N GLU A 239 17.23 -9.20 -29.27
CA GLU A 239 17.53 -10.19 -28.23
C GLU A 239 17.67 -9.48 -26.88
N ALA A 240 16.97 -9.96 -25.85
CA ALA A 240 16.90 -9.31 -24.55
C ALA A 240 18.13 -9.62 -23.67
N LYS A 241 19.31 -9.30 -24.19
CA LYS A 241 20.61 -9.49 -23.53
C LYS A 241 21.32 -8.17 -23.36
N LYS A 242 22.13 -8.09 -22.31
CA LYS A 242 22.97 -6.93 -22.02
C LYS A 242 23.98 -6.73 -23.13
N ALA A 243 24.17 -5.48 -23.55
CA ALA A 243 25.25 -5.11 -24.45
C ALA A 243 26.58 -5.19 -23.70
N ARG A 244 27.57 -5.88 -24.28
CA ARG A 244 28.95 -5.86 -23.77
C ARG A 244 29.71 -4.69 -24.42
N PRO A 245 30.27 -3.74 -23.63
CA PRO A 245 31.03 -2.63 -24.20
C PRO A 245 32.13 -3.12 -25.15
N GLY A 246 32.14 -2.60 -26.39
CA GLY A 246 33.14 -2.95 -27.41
C GLY A 246 33.01 -4.35 -28.04
N SER A 247 31.94 -5.10 -27.73
CA SER A 247 31.68 -6.42 -28.33
C SER A 247 30.40 -6.43 -29.17
N ARG A 248 30.36 -7.32 -30.17
CA ARG A 248 29.16 -7.65 -30.96
C ARG A 248 28.47 -8.93 -30.48
N GLU A 249 29.03 -9.59 -29.48
CA GLU A 249 28.45 -10.79 -28.87
C GLU A 249 27.43 -10.40 -27.81
N ALA A 250 26.34 -11.17 -27.74
CA ALA A 250 25.31 -10.94 -26.75
C ALA A 250 25.83 -11.28 -25.34
N GLY A 251 25.53 -10.41 -24.37
CA GLY A 251 25.96 -10.56 -22.98
C GLY A 251 25.01 -11.41 -22.14
N ASP A 252 25.01 -11.12 -20.84
CA ASP A 252 24.16 -11.81 -19.88
C ASP A 252 22.68 -11.46 -20.13
N PRO A 253 21.73 -12.25 -19.62
CA PRO A 253 20.32 -11.93 -19.72
C PRO A 253 19.99 -10.56 -19.12
N THR A 254 19.03 -9.86 -19.72
CA THR A 254 18.52 -8.61 -19.18
C THR A 254 17.53 -8.90 -18.06
N GLU A 255 17.68 -8.20 -16.94
CA GLU A 255 16.83 -8.31 -15.77
C GLU A 255 15.36 -7.97 -16.08
N ARG A 256 14.46 -8.76 -15.49
CA ARG A 256 13.02 -8.52 -15.43
C ARG A 256 12.47 -9.20 -14.18
N PHE A 257 11.46 -8.63 -13.53
CA PHE A 257 10.71 -9.43 -12.55
C PHE A 257 9.76 -10.40 -13.26
N ALA A 258 9.85 -11.69 -12.92
CA ALA A 258 9.01 -12.73 -13.51
C ALA A 258 7.52 -12.60 -13.14
N ALA A 259 7.23 -11.81 -12.10
CA ALA A 259 5.88 -11.46 -11.65
C ALA A 259 5.88 -9.99 -11.17
N PRO A 260 4.71 -9.35 -10.96
CA PRO A 260 4.61 -7.94 -10.60
C PRO A 260 5.03 -7.69 -9.14
N HIS A 261 6.33 -7.73 -8.89
CA HIS A 261 6.94 -7.54 -7.58
C HIS A 261 7.23 -6.06 -7.31
N LEU A 262 7.15 -5.67 -6.05
CA LEU A 262 7.77 -4.47 -5.53
C LEU A 262 9.05 -4.90 -4.80
N VAL A 263 10.21 -4.47 -5.29
CA VAL A 263 11.49 -4.62 -4.59
C VAL A 263 11.92 -3.24 -4.13
N ALA A 264 12.11 -3.09 -2.82
CA ALA A 264 12.67 -1.88 -2.22
C ALA A 264 14.01 -2.23 -1.57
N GLU A 265 15.08 -1.58 -2.00
CA GLU A 265 16.43 -1.88 -1.55
C GLU A 265 17.28 -0.61 -1.41
N ALA A 266 18.24 -0.67 -0.50
CA ALA A 266 19.22 0.37 -0.30
C ALA A 266 20.54 -0.24 0.21
N PRO A 267 21.70 0.36 -0.11
CA PRO A 267 22.97 0.02 0.54
C PRO A 267 23.09 0.60 1.95
N GLY A 268 22.21 1.52 2.34
CA GLY A 268 22.08 2.07 3.69
C GLY A 268 20.76 1.67 4.35
N ASP A 269 20.34 2.43 5.36
CA ASP A 269 19.13 2.14 6.14
C ASP A 269 17.83 2.39 5.34
N ILE A 270 16.82 1.54 5.58
CA ILE A 270 15.46 1.73 5.08
C ILE A 270 14.55 2.08 6.27
N GLY A 271 13.87 3.23 6.19
CA GLY A 271 12.98 3.72 7.25
C GLY A 271 11.50 3.69 6.88
N LEU A 272 10.65 3.22 7.79
CA LEU A 272 9.19 3.32 7.72
C LEU A 272 8.70 4.11 8.94
N ALA A 273 8.16 5.31 8.73
CA ALA A 273 7.73 6.20 9.81
C ALA A 273 6.34 6.78 9.55
N SER A 274 5.51 6.85 10.60
CA SER A 274 4.17 7.44 10.55
C SER A 274 3.81 7.98 11.94
N PRO A 275 3.22 9.19 12.05
CA PRO A 275 2.64 9.67 13.31
C PRO A 275 1.29 8.99 13.63
N GLY A 276 0.70 8.30 12.66
CA GLY A 276 -0.51 7.49 12.82
C GLY A 276 -0.15 6.00 13.00
N SER A 277 -0.90 5.13 12.35
CA SER A 277 -0.63 3.69 12.35
C SER A 277 0.21 3.27 11.14
N THR A 278 1.04 2.25 11.33
CA THR A 278 1.70 1.48 10.27
C THR A 278 1.12 0.07 10.27
N VAL A 279 0.66 -0.43 9.13
CA VAL A 279 0.06 -1.77 8.99
C VAL A 279 0.94 -2.64 8.09
N LEU A 280 1.25 -3.84 8.56
CA LEU A 280 1.89 -4.89 7.78
C LEU A 280 0.90 -6.05 7.63
N TYR A 281 0.56 -6.40 6.39
CA TYR A 281 -0.36 -7.51 6.09
C TYR A 281 0.22 -8.35 4.95
N ALA A 282 0.19 -9.67 5.12
CA ALA A 282 0.51 -10.63 4.08
C ALA A 282 -0.61 -11.67 4.02
N GLY A 283 -1.19 -11.89 2.84
CA GLY A 283 -2.21 -12.92 2.62
C GLY A 283 -1.68 -14.36 2.68
N ARG A 284 -0.36 -14.53 2.76
CA ARG A 284 0.32 -15.81 2.94
C ARG A 284 1.26 -15.74 4.15
N HIS A 285 2.51 -15.35 3.96
CA HIS A 285 3.54 -15.29 5.01
C HIS A 285 4.16 -13.91 5.08
N LEU A 286 4.40 -13.42 6.30
CA LEU A 286 5.32 -12.32 6.58
C LEU A 286 6.62 -12.93 7.10
N HIS A 287 7.69 -12.85 6.31
CA HIS A 287 8.99 -13.44 6.64
C HIS A 287 10.00 -12.31 6.88
N ALA A 288 10.67 -12.34 8.03
CA ALA A 288 11.65 -11.34 8.42
C ALA A 288 12.94 -12.04 8.85
N THR A 289 13.99 -11.91 8.05
CA THR A 289 15.35 -12.35 8.41
C THR A 289 16.15 -11.18 8.92
N ILE A 290 16.76 -11.33 10.10
CA ILE A 290 17.67 -10.36 10.70
C ILE A 290 18.99 -11.07 11.00
N GLN A 291 20.11 -10.54 10.51
CA GLN A 291 21.44 -11.14 10.70
C GLN A 291 22.10 -10.75 12.02
N GLN A 292 21.61 -9.70 12.68
CA GLN A 292 22.08 -9.22 13.98
C GLN A 292 20.89 -9.24 14.96
N ASP A 293 20.54 -8.10 15.54
CA ASP A 293 19.52 -8.03 16.60
C ASP A 293 18.13 -7.65 16.08
N PHE A 294 17.11 -8.39 16.53
CA PHE A 294 15.71 -7.99 16.36
C PHE A 294 15.19 -7.31 17.64
N HIS A 295 14.90 -6.01 17.54
CA HIS A 295 14.36 -5.23 18.65
C HIS A 295 12.87 -4.93 18.43
N LEU A 296 12.02 -5.35 19.37
CA LEU A 296 10.61 -5.01 19.43
C LEU A 296 10.32 -4.26 20.73
N ALA A 297 9.89 -3.01 20.63
CA ALA A 297 9.54 -2.18 21.77
C ALA A 297 8.14 -1.59 21.59
N SER A 298 7.32 -1.65 22.64
CA SER A 298 6.02 -1.00 22.71
C SER A 298 5.93 -0.22 24.01
N ALA A 299 5.45 1.01 23.95
CA ALA A 299 5.21 1.83 25.14
C ALA A 299 4.03 1.32 25.99
N HIS A 300 3.16 0.50 25.39
CA HIS A 300 1.98 -0.04 26.05
C HIS A 300 2.01 -1.57 25.98
N THR A 301 1.38 -2.16 24.97
CA THR A 301 1.17 -3.61 24.89
C THR A 301 1.89 -4.19 23.68
N VAL A 302 2.51 -5.36 23.88
CA VAL A 302 2.85 -6.30 22.80
C VAL A 302 1.88 -7.48 22.95
N ALA A 303 1.05 -7.72 21.94
CA ALA A 303 0.10 -8.84 21.93
C ALA A 303 0.38 -9.73 20.71
N LEU A 304 0.52 -11.04 20.95
CA LEU A 304 0.75 -12.04 19.92
C LEU A 304 -0.37 -13.09 20.01
N ALA A 305 -1.13 -13.25 18.93
CA ALA A 305 -2.17 -14.26 18.81
C ALA A 305 -1.84 -15.16 17.61
N VAL A 306 -1.74 -16.47 17.84
CA VAL A 306 -1.30 -17.45 16.84
C VAL A 306 -2.36 -18.53 16.70
N GLY A 307 -2.75 -18.84 15.47
CA GLY A 307 -3.87 -19.76 15.19
C GLY A 307 -3.52 -21.25 15.24
N GLU A 308 -2.24 -21.62 15.09
CA GLU A 308 -1.79 -23.02 15.03
C GLU A 308 -0.74 -23.33 16.09
N GLY A 309 0.46 -22.74 15.99
CA GLY A 309 1.53 -22.99 16.96
C GLY A 309 2.51 -21.84 17.06
N ALA A 310 2.89 -21.49 18.29
CA ALA A 310 3.94 -20.52 18.59
C ALA A 310 5.19 -21.27 19.06
N SER A 311 6.37 -20.82 18.62
CA SER A 311 7.64 -21.40 19.03
C SER A 311 8.65 -20.31 19.31
N TRP A 312 9.37 -20.45 20.43
CA TRP A 312 10.46 -19.58 20.83
C TRP A 312 11.72 -20.42 20.98
N TYR A 313 12.68 -20.18 20.09
CA TYR A 313 13.95 -20.88 20.05
C TYR A 313 15.09 -19.88 20.17
N SER A 314 16.08 -20.22 20.99
CA SER A 314 17.33 -19.48 21.13
C SER A 314 18.47 -20.48 21.01
N HIS A 315 19.31 -20.33 19.98
CA HIS A 315 20.45 -21.22 19.76
C HIS A 315 21.52 -21.05 20.85
N GLN A 316 21.74 -19.80 21.28
CA GLN A 316 22.71 -19.43 22.31
C GLN A 316 22.22 -18.19 23.06
N GLY A 317 22.55 -18.09 24.36
CA GLY A 317 22.19 -16.94 25.21
C GLY A 317 20.91 -17.15 26.04
N GLY A 318 20.18 -18.25 25.79
CA GLY A 318 18.99 -18.63 26.56
C GLY A 318 17.76 -17.77 26.26
N ILE A 319 16.72 -17.93 27.08
CA ILE A 319 15.47 -17.17 27.02
C ILE A 319 15.22 -16.55 28.40
N LYS A 320 14.87 -15.25 28.43
CA LYS A 320 14.45 -14.55 29.65
C LYS A 320 13.02 -14.03 29.46
N SER A 321 12.12 -14.44 30.34
CA SER A 321 10.75 -13.93 30.41
C SER A 321 10.51 -13.37 31.80
N ILE A 322 10.33 -12.05 31.90
CA ILE A 322 10.34 -11.31 33.17
C ILE A 322 9.16 -10.34 33.16
N ALA A 323 8.29 -10.47 34.16
CA ALA A 323 7.33 -9.43 34.52
C ALA A 323 7.92 -8.62 35.69
N GLN A 324 8.36 -7.39 35.45
CA GLN A 324 8.89 -6.52 36.51
C GLN A 324 7.83 -6.18 37.57
N ALA A 325 6.59 -6.01 37.12
CA ALA A 325 5.41 -5.84 37.95
C ALA A 325 4.23 -6.57 37.28
N GLY A 326 3.30 -7.06 38.10
CA GLY A 326 2.21 -7.92 37.64
C GLY A 326 2.56 -9.40 37.61
N SER A 327 1.57 -10.24 37.34
CA SER A 327 1.70 -11.70 37.32
C SER A 327 2.43 -12.20 36.08
N HIS A 328 3.25 -13.23 36.26
CA HIS A 328 3.78 -14.03 35.16
C HIS A 328 3.02 -15.36 35.11
N SER A 329 2.20 -15.57 34.09
CA SER A 329 1.37 -16.79 33.93
C SER A 329 1.75 -17.57 32.69
N ILE A 330 1.98 -18.87 32.86
CA ILE A 330 2.16 -19.84 31.77
C ILE A 330 1.11 -20.93 31.99
N GLN A 331 0.34 -21.27 30.95
CA GLN A 331 -0.80 -22.19 31.08
C GLN A 331 -0.94 -23.04 29.82
N ALA A 332 -1.26 -24.32 30.00
CA ALA A 332 -1.73 -25.23 28.95
C ALA A 332 -3.14 -25.70 29.35
N HIS A 333 -4.16 -25.31 28.57
CA HIS A 333 -5.57 -25.49 28.99
C HIS A 333 -6.13 -26.87 28.63
N SER A 334 -5.70 -27.43 27.50
CA SER A 334 -6.22 -28.69 26.96
C SER A 334 -5.19 -29.80 26.86
N ASP A 335 -3.91 -29.51 27.08
CA ASP A 335 -2.80 -30.43 26.86
C ASP A 335 -1.74 -30.31 27.97
N ALA A 336 -0.72 -31.16 27.93
CA ALA A 336 0.35 -31.22 28.91
C ALA A 336 1.21 -29.95 28.93
N MET A 337 1.73 -29.63 30.11
CA MET A 337 2.81 -28.68 30.31
C MET A 337 4.08 -29.43 30.72
N GLU A 338 5.14 -29.28 29.94
CA GLU A 338 6.46 -29.86 30.21
C GLU A 338 7.48 -28.77 30.57
N ILE A 339 8.22 -28.97 31.66
CA ILE A 339 9.32 -28.10 32.09
C ILE A 339 10.53 -29.00 32.31
N LEU A 340 11.51 -28.91 31.40
CA LEU A 340 12.68 -29.79 31.35
C LEU A 340 13.96 -28.96 31.47
N ALA A 341 14.95 -29.48 32.21
CA ALA A 341 16.30 -28.93 32.25
C ALA A 341 17.32 -30.08 32.40
N ASP A 342 18.39 -30.03 31.61
CA ASP A 342 19.51 -30.99 31.73
C ASP A 342 20.26 -30.84 33.06
N GLN A 343 20.29 -29.62 33.61
CA GLN A 343 20.93 -29.33 34.88
C GLN A 343 19.90 -29.33 36.03
N SER A 344 19.50 -28.14 36.49
CA SER A 344 18.64 -28.01 37.66
C SER A 344 17.40 -27.18 37.32
N ILE A 345 16.30 -27.51 38.00
CA ILE A 345 15.09 -26.69 38.05
C ILE A 345 15.03 -26.11 39.47
N THR A 346 14.92 -24.78 39.58
CA THR A 346 14.75 -24.08 40.85
C THR A 346 13.40 -23.37 40.86
N VAL A 347 12.57 -23.70 41.85
CA VAL A 347 11.29 -23.02 42.10
C VAL A 347 11.39 -22.33 43.46
N THR A 348 11.17 -21.02 43.50
CA THR A 348 11.32 -20.23 44.72
C THR A 348 10.23 -19.17 44.83
N SER A 349 9.52 -19.19 45.96
CA SER A 349 8.76 -18.05 46.46
C SER A 349 9.56 -17.41 47.58
N SER A 350 10.02 -16.17 47.39
CA SER A 350 10.94 -15.53 48.35
C SER A 350 10.24 -14.99 49.60
N ASN A 351 8.96 -14.66 49.49
CA ASN A 351 8.23 -13.94 50.54
C ASN A 351 6.98 -14.66 51.03
N ASP A 352 6.50 -15.67 50.31
CA ASP A 352 5.21 -16.29 50.56
C ASP A 352 5.29 -17.80 50.34
N GLU A 353 4.40 -18.39 49.54
CA GLU A 353 4.22 -19.84 49.45
C GLU A 353 4.43 -20.41 48.04
N ILE A 354 4.55 -21.74 47.98
CA ILE A 354 4.56 -22.54 46.74
C ILE A 354 3.40 -23.53 46.82
N HIS A 355 2.46 -23.42 45.89
CA HIS A 355 1.35 -24.37 45.75
C HIS A 355 1.64 -25.39 44.66
N LEU A 356 1.56 -26.68 45.02
CA LEU A 356 1.60 -27.80 44.09
C LEU A 356 0.29 -28.57 44.26
N LEU A 357 -0.66 -28.32 43.35
CA LEU A 357 -2.00 -28.89 43.40
C LEU A 357 -2.21 -29.79 42.19
N ALA A 358 -2.76 -30.97 42.39
CA ALA A 358 -3.19 -31.86 41.33
C ALA A 358 -4.51 -32.52 41.73
N LYS A 359 -5.39 -32.76 40.75
CA LYS A 359 -6.68 -33.41 40.97
C LYS A 359 -6.51 -34.89 41.33
N ASP A 360 -5.61 -35.58 40.62
CA ASP A 360 -5.49 -37.03 40.69
C ASP A 360 -4.25 -37.49 41.47
N LYS A 361 -3.06 -36.95 41.16
CA LYS A 361 -1.79 -37.45 41.71
C LYS A 361 -0.65 -36.43 41.68
N ILE A 362 0.16 -36.40 42.74
CA ILE A 362 1.47 -35.72 42.78
C ILE A 362 2.55 -36.75 43.08
N VAL A 363 3.64 -36.74 42.30
CA VAL A 363 4.82 -37.58 42.52
C VAL A 363 6.07 -36.71 42.59
N LEU A 364 6.76 -36.76 43.72
CA LEU A 364 8.08 -36.18 43.89
C LEU A 364 9.08 -37.32 43.96
N GLN A 365 10.00 -37.43 43.00
CA GLN A 365 10.92 -38.56 42.90
C GLN A 365 12.36 -38.10 42.68
N ALA A 366 13.29 -38.72 43.41
CA ALA A 366 14.73 -38.57 43.23
C ALA A 366 15.40 -39.95 43.33
N GLY A 367 15.97 -40.43 42.22
CA GLY A 367 16.49 -41.79 42.12
C GLY A 367 15.41 -42.84 42.45
N GLN A 368 15.70 -43.71 43.43
CA GLN A 368 14.78 -44.74 43.91
C GLN A 368 13.91 -44.30 45.12
N SER A 369 14.00 -43.04 45.53
CA SER A 369 13.17 -42.50 46.62
C SER A 369 12.03 -41.64 46.06
N SER A 370 10.83 -41.77 46.62
CA SER A 370 9.69 -40.96 46.22
C SER A 370 8.72 -40.62 47.36
N VAL A 371 8.00 -39.52 47.18
CA VAL A 371 6.82 -39.12 47.94
C VAL A 371 5.67 -39.01 46.96
N THR A 372 4.59 -39.75 47.18
CA THR A 372 3.42 -39.78 46.31
C THR A 372 2.17 -39.40 47.08
N LEU A 373 1.41 -38.44 46.56
CA LEU A 373 0.08 -38.07 47.05
C LEU A 373 -0.94 -38.56 46.01
N GLU A 374 -1.86 -39.44 46.40
CA GLU A 374 -2.83 -40.06 45.49
C GLU A 374 -4.13 -40.40 46.23
N GLY A 375 -5.25 -39.83 45.78
CA GLY A 375 -6.52 -39.92 46.48
C GLY A 375 -6.42 -39.39 47.91
N GLN A 376 -6.66 -40.26 48.91
CA GLN A 376 -6.56 -39.92 50.33
C GLN A 376 -5.25 -40.39 50.98
N ASN A 377 -4.29 -40.87 50.20
CA ASN A 377 -3.08 -41.52 50.71
C ASN A 377 -1.82 -40.67 50.47
N ILE A 378 -0.88 -40.77 51.40
CA ILE A 378 0.51 -40.29 51.25
C ILE A 378 1.43 -41.51 51.37
N THR A 379 2.25 -41.76 50.34
CA THR A 379 3.18 -42.89 50.30
C THR A 379 4.62 -42.39 50.26
N PHE A 380 5.43 -42.82 51.23
CA PHE A 380 6.88 -42.65 51.24
C PHE A 380 7.54 -43.96 50.84
N ALA A 381 8.26 -44.00 49.72
CA ALA A 381 8.97 -45.18 49.25
C ALA A 381 10.46 -44.88 49.13
N CYS A 382 11.31 -45.61 49.86
CA CYS A 382 12.75 -45.51 49.73
C CYS A 382 13.42 -46.84 50.12
N PRO A 383 14.36 -47.39 49.32
CA PRO A 383 15.09 -48.62 49.67
C PRO A 383 16.15 -48.39 50.76
N GLY A 384 16.54 -47.13 50.97
CA GLY A 384 17.47 -46.72 52.01
C GLY A 384 16.79 -46.44 53.35
N THR A 385 17.40 -45.56 54.15
CA THR A 385 16.86 -45.16 55.44
C THR A 385 15.83 -44.04 55.29
N PHE A 386 14.63 -44.24 55.83
CA PHE A 386 13.67 -43.17 56.09
C PHE A 386 13.98 -42.53 57.45
N SER A 387 14.50 -41.29 57.45
CA SER A 387 14.87 -40.57 58.67
C SER A 387 13.93 -39.39 58.91
N VAL A 388 13.27 -39.36 60.06
CA VAL A 388 12.43 -38.24 60.52
C VAL A 388 13.11 -37.61 61.73
N LYS A 389 13.43 -36.31 61.65
CA LYS A 389 14.11 -35.56 62.72
C LYS A 389 13.22 -34.41 63.18
N GLY A 390 12.81 -34.41 64.45
CA GLY A 390 12.00 -33.36 65.07
C GLY A 390 12.00 -33.49 66.60
N SER A 391 11.76 -32.39 67.31
CA SER A 391 11.71 -32.36 68.79
C SER A 391 10.46 -33.04 69.37
N ASN A 392 9.40 -33.21 68.58
CA ASN A 392 8.17 -33.92 68.90
C ASN A 392 7.61 -34.59 67.64
N GLN A 393 7.06 -35.80 67.75
CA GLN A 393 6.48 -36.57 66.64
C GLN A 393 5.06 -36.97 67.02
N ALA A 394 4.07 -36.15 66.66
CA ALA A 394 2.66 -36.41 66.97
C ALA A 394 1.94 -36.90 65.71
N PHE A 395 1.58 -38.19 65.70
CA PHE A 395 0.68 -38.76 64.69
C PHE A 395 -0.77 -38.59 65.17
N LEU A 396 -1.36 -37.44 64.87
CA LEU A 396 -2.76 -37.13 65.18
C LEU A 396 -3.70 -37.81 64.16
N GLY A 397 -5.00 -37.80 64.45
CA GLY A 397 -6.03 -38.31 63.53
C GLY A 397 -6.05 -37.58 62.19
N PRO A 398 -6.75 -38.12 61.17
CA PRO A 398 -6.74 -37.58 59.82
C PRO A 398 -7.32 -36.16 59.78
N GLY A 399 -6.67 -35.28 59.02
CA GLY A 399 -7.26 -33.99 58.62
C GLY A 399 -8.23 -34.15 57.46
N ASN A 400 -9.12 -33.17 57.26
CA ASN A 400 -9.97 -33.07 56.07
C ASN A 400 -9.66 -31.77 55.30
N GLY A 401 -9.74 -31.82 53.98
CA GLY A 401 -9.48 -30.68 53.10
C GLY A 401 -9.06 -31.15 51.70
N ALA A 402 -9.91 -30.94 50.70
CA ALA A 402 -9.59 -31.25 49.30
C ALA A 402 -8.87 -30.06 48.66
N ALA A 403 -8.02 -30.33 47.67
CA ALA A 403 -7.45 -29.27 46.83
C ALA A 403 -8.57 -28.61 46.00
N GLU A 404 -8.72 -27.29 46.13
CA GLU A 404 -9.62 -26.50 45.29
C GLU A 404 -8.86 -26.03 44.05
N LEU A 405 -9.30 -26.48 42.86
CA LEU A 405 -8.73 -26.11 41.57
C LEU A 405 -9.78 -25.34 40.76
N GLU A 406 -9.44 -24.14 40.32
CA GLU A 406 -10.28 -23.39 39.38
C GLU A 406 -10.24 -24.03 37.97
N SER A 407 -11.37 -24.04 37.26
CA SER A 407 -11.42 -24.54 35.88
C SER A 407 -10.79 -23.53 34.92
N LEU A 408 -9.82 -23.99 34.12
CA LEU A 408 -9.28 -23.18 33.02
C LEU A 408 -10.31 -23.03 31.88
N PRO A 409 -10.32 -21.89 31.15
CA PRO A 409 -11.11 -21.74 29.93
C PRO A 409 -10.79 -22.85 28.90
N THR A 410 -11.77 -23.28 28.11
CA THR A 410 -11.60 -24.39 27.12
C THR A 410 -12.08 -24.03 25.71
N GLY A 411 -12.32 -22.75 25.43
CA GLY A 411 -12.80 -22.29 24.12
C GLY A 411 -11.70 -22.26 23.06
N ASN A 412 -11.72 -23.20 22.12
CA ASN A 412 -10.85 -23.14 20.94
C ASN A 412 -11.39 -22.12 19.92
N VAL A 413 -10.51 -21.35 19.30
CA VAL A 413 -10.86 -20.58 18.10
C VAL A 413 -10.92 -21.55 16.94
N ALA A 414 -12.11 -21.75 16.37
CA ALA A 414 -12.21 -22.45 15.09
C ALA A 414 -11.49 -21.59 14.04
N GLN A 415 -10.38 -22.09 13.49
CA GLN A 415 -9.71 -21.48 12.36
C GLN A 415 -10.69 -21.54 11.18
N GLN A 416 -11.49 -20.48 11.01
CA GLN A 416 -12.28 -20.31 9.81
C GLN A 416 -11.26 -20.19 8.68
N ALA A 417 -11.21 -21.21 7.81
CA ALA A 417 -10.44 -21.12 6.58
C ALA A 417 -10.80 -19.79 5.94
N ALA A 418 -9.78 -18.95 5.66
CA ALA A 418 -9.99 -17.74 4.89
C ALA A 418 -10.82 -18.16 3.67
N PRO A 419 -11.99 -17.54 3.41
CA PRO A 419 -12.75 -17.89 2.22
C PRO A 419 -11.77 -17.74 1.06
N ALA A 420 -11.65 -18.80 0.24
CA ALA A 420 -11.04 -18.64 -1.05
C ALA A 420 -11.70 -17.41 -1.69
N PHE A 421 -10.93 -16.48 -2.24
CA PHE A 421 -11.48 -15.41 -3.05
C PHE A 421 -12.04 -16.05 -4.33
N THR A 422 -13.19 -16.71 -4.20
CA THR A 422 -13.94 -17.37 -5.25
C THR A 422 -15.24 -16.61 -5.44
N GLU A 423 -15.31 -15.99 -6.62
CA GLU A 423 -16.45 -15.35 -7.25
C GLU A 423 -17.04 -14.11 -6.55
N ALA A 424 -17.07 -13.01 -7.32
CA ALA A 424 -17.70 -11.75 -6.95
C ALA A 424 -19.13 -11.99 -6.46
N SER A 425 -19.31 -11.93 -5.14
CA SER A 425 -20.61 -12.06 -4.50
C SER A 425 -21.28 -10.68 -4.51
N TYR A 426 -22.43 -10.55 -5.16
CA TYR A 426 -23.19 -9.31 -5.20
C TYR A 426 -23.99 -9.21 -3.91
N SER A 427 -23.73 -8.20 -3.10
CA SER A 427 -24.44 -7.98 -1.84
C SER A 427 -25.22 -6.67 -1.88
N GLY A 428 -26.39 -6.65 -1.25
CA GLY A 428 -27.22 -5.47 -1.15
C GLY A 428 -28.05 -5.47 0.11
N GLN A 429 -28.30 -4.28 0.64
CA GLN A 429 -29.14 -4.04 1.79
C GLN A 429 -30.31 -3.14 1.36
N TYR A 430 -31.51 -3.44 1.86
CA TYR A 430 -32.71 -2.67 1.54
C TYR A 430 -33.09 -1.83 2.75
N GLU A 431 -33.33 -0.55 2.53
CA GLU A 431 -33.94 0.33 3.52
C GLU A 431 -35.44 0.46 3.19
N LEU A 432 -36.28 0.23 4.18
CA LEU A 432 -37.72 0.29 4.06
C LEU A 432 -38.20 1.61 4.67
N PHE A 433 -38.96 2.40 3.89
CA PHE A 433 -39.57 3.65 4.34
C PHE A 433 -41.10 3.59 4.29
N LYS A 434 -41.74 4.36 5.17
CA LYS A 434 -43.18 4.63 5.14
C LYS A 434 -43.48 5.67 4.06
N THR A 435 -44.73 5.79 3.66
CA THR A 435 -45.19 6.82 2.70
C THR A 435 -44.96 8.25 3.18
N ASP A 436 -44.71 8.45 4.49
CA ASP A 436 -44.34 9.72 5.10
C ASP A 436 -42.82 9.87 5.33
N ASN A 437 -42.01 9.05 4.66
CA ASN A 437 -40.55 9.07 4.67
C ASN A 437 -39.88 8.71 6.02
N ARG A 438 -40.64 8.15 6.97
CA ARG A 438 -40.06 7.60 8.21
C ARG A 438 -39.56 6.16 8.01
N PRO A 439 -38.50 5.73 8.72
CA PRO A 439 -38.01 4.37 8.63
C PRO A 439 -39.05 3.36 9.10
N PHE A 440 -39.11 2.22 8.43
CA PHE A 440 -40.07 1.15 8.68
C PHE A 440 -39.55 0.21 9.79
N GLU A 441 -39.26 0.71 10.99
CA GLU A 441 -38.64 -0.04 12.11
C GLU A 441 -39.52 -1.18 12.68
N GLY A 442 -38.93 -2.38 12.87
CA GLY A 442 -39.52 -3.48 13.64
C GLY A 442 -40.56 -4.36 12.92
N TYR A 443 -40.73 -4.21 11.61
CA TYR A 443 -41.72 -4.93 10.80
C TYR A 443 -41.12 -6.14 10.07
N ASP A 444 -41.93 -7.19 9.88
CA ASP A 444 -41.47 -8.36 9.14
C ASP A 444 -41.39 -8.06 7.63
N TYR A 445 -40.26 -8.43 7.05
CA TYR A 445 -39.98 -8.35 5.62
C TYR A 445 -39.54 -9.71 5.07
N GLU A 446 -39.69 -9.88 3.76
CA GLU A 446 -39.19 -11.02 2.99
C GLU A 446 -38.57 -10.53 1.67
N ILE A 447 -37.31 -10.82 1.41
CA ILE A 447 -36.61 -10.51 0.15
C ILE A 447 -36.57 -11.76 -0.70
N ARG A 448 -36.98 -11.69 -1.97
CA ARG A 448 -36.91 -12.79 -2.93
C ARG A 448 -36.10 -12.44 -4.17
N SER A 449 -35.37 -13.42 -4.68
CA SER A 449 -34.71 -13.37 -5.99
C SER A 449 -35.78 -13.32 -7.10
N ASN A 450 -35.68 -12.36 -8.02
CA ASN A 450 -36.60 -12.32 -9.17
C ASN A 450 -36.24 -13.38 -10.22
N ARG A 451 -34.99 -13.88 -10.21
CA ARG A 451 -34.54 -14.92 -11.14
C ARG A 451 -35.02 -16.31 -10.71
N SER A 452 -34.86 -16.65 -9.44
CA SER A 452 -35.13 -18.00 -8.90
C SER A 452 -36.45 -18.10 -8.14
N GLY A 453 -37.06 -16.97 -7.76
CA GLY A 453 -38.24 -16.93 -6.90
C GLY A 453 -37.96 -17.30 -5.43
N LYS A 454 -36.73 -17.68 -5.08
CA LYS A 454 -36.35 -18.09 -3.73
C LYS A 454 -36.24 -16.90 -2.79
N THR A 455 -36.62 -17.12 -1.54
CA THR A 455 -36.40 -16.19 -0.44
C THR A 455 -34.91 -16.10 -0.12
N LEU A 456 -34.34 -14.91 -0.26
CA LEU A 456 -32.94 -14.59 0.02
C LEU A 456 -32.73 -14.12 1.47
N GLY A 457 -33.76 -13.55 2.09
CA GLY A 457 -33.70 -13.15 3.50
C GLY A 457 -35.07 -12.74 4.04
N SER A 458 -35.30 -13.00 5.32
CA SER A 458 -36.50 -12.54 6.04
C SER A 458 -36.13 -12.18 7.48
N GLY A 459 -36.94 -11.32 8.10
CA GLY A 459 -36.71 -10.88 9.47
C GLY A 459 -37.45 -9.58 9.77
N LYS A 460 -37.08 -8.94 10.88
CA LYS A 460 -37.54 -7.60 11.24
C LYS A 460 -36.52 -6.56 10.84
N SER A 461 -36.98 -5.45 10.30
CA SER A 461 -36.15 -4.27 10.03
C SER A 461 -35.62 -3.64 11.32
N ASP A 462 -34.43 -3.05 11.26
CA ASP A 462 -33.81 -2.37 12.40
C ASP A 462 -34.38 -0.97 12.67
N SER A 463 -33.81 -0.24 13.63
CA SER A 463 -34.24 1.10 14.03
C SER A 463 -34.10 2.18 12.95
N ALA A 464 -33.32 1.91 11.91
CA ALA A 464 -33.18 2.77 10.74
C ALA A 464 -33.97 2.22 9.52
N GLY A 465 -34.73 1.14 9.68
CA GLY A 465 -35.56 0.56 8.61
C GLY A 465 -34.79 -0.38 7.68
N PHE A 466 -33.54 -0.74 7.99
CA PHE A 466 -32.77 -1.65 7.15
C PHE A 466 -33.18 -3.11 7.35
N ALA A 467 -33.29 -3.83 6.23
CA ALA A 467 -33.29 -5.28 6.18
C ALA A 467 -31.87 -5.84 6.33
N LYS A 468 -31.75 -7.13 6.60
CA LYS A 468 -30.47 -7.86 6.56
C LYS A 468 -29.86 -7.79 5.16
N LEU A 469 -28.53 -7.69 5.12
CA LEU A 469 -27.74 -7.84 3.89
C LEU A 469 -28.04 -9.20 3.25
N VAL A 470 -28.34 -9.20 1.95
CA VAL A 470 -28.52 -10.40 1.14
C VAL A 470 -27.44 -10.49 0.08
N THR A 471 -27.03 -11.72 -0.25
CA THR A 471 -25.93 -11.97 -1.18
C THR A 471 -26.36 -12.95 -2.27
N THR A 472 -26.02 -12.65 -3.51
CA THR A 472 -26.27 -13.52 -4.68
C THR A 472 -24.96 -13.77 -5.44
N PRO A 473 -24.79 -14.93 -6.07
CA PRO A 473 -23.58 -15.25 -6.83
C PRO A 473 -23.46 -14.45 -8.15
N GLN A 474 -24.53 -13.76 -8.59
CA GLN A 474 -24.55 -12.95 -9.81
C GLN A 474 -25.46 -11.72 -9.62
N GLU A 475 -25.27 -10.68 -10.44
CA GLU A 475 -26.16 -9.51 -10.46
C GLU A 475 -27.59 -9.95 -10.83
N GLU A 476 -28.54 -9.65 -9.95
CA GLU A 476 -29.95 -9.87 -10.23
C GLU A 476 -30.84 -8.84 -9.52
N ARG A 477 -32.02 -8.61 -10.09
CA ARG A 477 -33.07 -7.84 -9.40
C ARG A 477 -33.69 -8.71 -8.31
N ILE A 478 -33.95 -8.11 -7.17
CA ILE A 478 -34.64 -8.76 -6.06
C ILE A 478 -35.84 -7.91 -5.64
N THR A 479 -36.86 -8.56 -5.10
CA THR A 479 -38.10 -7.91 -4.65
C THR A 479 -38.23 -8.09 -3.14
N ALA A 480 -38.38 -6.99 -2.41
CA ALA A 480 -38.72 -7.00 -1.00
C ALA A 480 -40.25 -6.93 -0.82
N TYR A 481 -40.78 -7.84 0.00
CA TYR A 481 -42.17 -7.91 0.42
C TYR A 481 -42.26 -7.49 1.88
N LYS A 482 -43.26 -6.67 2.21
CA LYS A 482 -43.67 -6.38 3.59
C LYS A 482 -44.81 -7.31 3.99
N SER A 483 -44.87 -7.74 5.26
CA SER A 483 -45.98 -8.57 5.72
C SER A 483 -47.24 -7.73 6.04
N ILE A 484 -48.08 -7.49 5.03
CA ILE A 484 -49.54 -7.54 5.22
C ILE A 484 -50.10 -8.44 4.13
N LYS A 485 -50.51 -9.67 4.51
CA LYS A 485 -51.22 -10.63 3.64
C LYS A 485 -52.66 -10.18 3.36
N ARG A 486 -52.84 -8.95 2.88
CA ARG A 486 -54.11 -8.47 2.32
C ARG A 486 -53.82 -7.89 0.94
N GLU A 487 -54.56 -8.38 -0.04
CA GLU A 487 -54.42 -8.07 -1.47
C GLU A 487 -54.56 -6.57 -1.80
N SER A 488 -55.04 -5.77 -0.82
CA SER A 488 -55.31 -4.33 -0.91
C SER A 488 -54.14 -3.39 -0.55
N GLU A 489 -52.97 -3.88 -0.13
CA GLU A 489 -51.84 -3.03 0.30
C GLU A 489 -50.56 -3.21 -0.52
N ARG A 490 -50.74 -3.46 -1.81
CA ARG A 490 -49.66 -3.52 -2.78
C ARG A 490 -48.99 -2.15 -2.88
N ILE A 491 -47.75 -2.02 -2.39
CA ILE A 491 -46.92 -0.85 -2.70
C ILE A 491 -46.55 -1.00 -4.18
N THR A 492 -47.22 -0.23 -5.03
CA THR A 492 -46.82 0.00 -6.41
C THR A 492 -45.94 1.24 -6.45
N GLU A 493 -44.68 1.08 -6.06
CA GLU A 493 -43.64 2.04 -6.44
C GLU A 493 -42.49 1.26 -7.07
N ASN A 494 -42.31 1.48 -8.37
CA ASN A 494 -41.20 0.95 -9.15
C ASN A 494 -39.91 1.67 -8.74
N TRP A 495 -39.29 1.24 -7.64
CA TRP A 495 -37.94 1.66 -7.30
C TRP A 495 -36.95 0.67 -7.90
N GLN A 496 -36.18 1.14 -8.88
CA GLN A 496 -35.10 0.38 -9.51
C GLN A 496 -33.90 0.28 -8.56
N GLY A 497 -33.97 -0.62 -7.58
CA GLY A 497 -32.79 -1.10 -6.88
C GLY A 497 -32.03 -2.05 -7.79
N LYS A 498 -31.07 -1.54 -8.58
CA LYS A 498 -29.97 -2.39 -9.07
C LYS A 498 -29.11 -2.74 -7.86
N LEU A 499 -28.74 -4.01 -7.69
CA LEU A 499 -27.60 -4.38 -6.86
C LEU A 499 -26.37 -3.73 -7.50
N ALA A 500 -26.02 -2.52 -7.07
CA ALA A 500 -24.82 -1.86 -7.52
C ALA A 500 -23.61 -2.61 -6.93
N ALA A 501 -22.61 -2.86 -7.78
CA ALA A 501 -21.41 -3.61 -7.45
C ALA A 501 -20.81 -3.21 -6.10
N ALA A 502 -20.21 -4.19 -5.41
CA ALA A 502 -19.28 -3.94 -4.34
C ALA A 502 -18.31 -2.84 -4.79
N VAL A 503 -18.13 -1.81 -3.96
CA VAL A 503 -17.11 -0.78 -4.16
C VAL A 503 -15.75 -1.48 -4.08
N VAL A 504 -15.27 -1.94 -5.23
CA VAL A 504 -13.85 -2.14 -5.49
C VAL A 504 -13.30 -0.74 -5.70
N ALA A 505 -12.63 -0.21 -4.68
CA ALA A 505 -11.78 0.95 -4.84
C ALA A 505 -10.55 0.54 -5.67
N ALA A 506 -10.71 0.52 -6.99
CA ALA A 506 -9.61 0.63 -7.95
C ALA A 506 -10.16 1.30 -9.20
N SER A 507 -10.05 2.63 -9.23
CA SER A 507 -10.25 3.45 -10.41
C SER A 507 -9.32 3.02 -11.54
N SER A 508 -9.88 2.71 -12.71
CA SER A 508 -9.22 3.02 -13.99
C SER A 508 -10.27 3.47 -15.00
N ARG A 509 -10.10 4.72 -15.44
CA ARG A 509 -10.76 5.29 -16.61
C ARG A 509 -10.29 4.58 -17.87
N SER A 510 -11.18 4.39 -18.83
CA SER A 510 -10.89 4.74 -20.23
C SER A 510 -12.20 5.03 -20.96
N GLY A 511 -12.18 6.06 -21.82
CA GLY A 511 -13.30 6.40 -22.67
C GLY A 511 -13.31 7.84 -23.16
N THR A 512 -12.37 8.21 -24.03
CA THR A 512 -12.75 8.91 -25.27
C THR A 512 -13.24 7.82 -26.25
N GLY A 513 -14.24 7.99 -27.11
CA GLY A 513 -14.98 9.18 -27.53
C GLY A 513 -16.04 8.79 -28.57
N GLU A 514 -16.51 9.79 -29.32
CA GLU A 514 -17.66 9.86 -30.25
C GLU A 514 -19.00 10.16 -29.56
N GLY A 515 -19.66 11.29 -29.81
CA GLY A 515 -19.43 12.34 -30.83
C GLY A 515 -18.50 13.49 -30.45
#